data_AF-A0A4Y0BU63-F1
#
_entry.id   AF-A0A4Y0BU63-F1
#
_cell.length_a   1.000
_cell.length_b   1.000
_cell.length_c   1.000
_cell.angle_alpha   90.00
_cell.angle_beta   90.00
_cell.angle_gamma   90.00
#
_symmetry.space_group_name_H-M   'P 1'
#
loop_
_entity.id
_entity.type
_entity.pdbx_description
1 polymer ?
#
loop_
_entity_poly.entity_id
_entity_poly.type
_entity_poly.pdbx_seq_one_letter_code
_entity_poly.pdbx_strand_id
1 'polypeptide(L)'
;MKSTQAVFIIVLITFALFGVYSEECGPNEYYNECGPSKEKYCFAPKKEIIGNCVAGCFCGQGYIRKLEGEECISLDYCPPFLPME
;
A
#
# COMPACT_ATOMS: atom_id res chain seq x y z
N MET A 1 29.90 32.09 9.61
CA MET A 1 30.45 30.87 10.23
C MET A 1 29.39 30.08 10.99
N LYS A 2 28.77 30.58 12.08
CA LYS A 2 27.73 29.83 12.82
C LYS A 2 26.39 29.68 12.05
N SER A 3 25.93 30.77 11.42
CA SER A 3 24.71 30.76 10.60
C SER A 3 24.86 29.88 9.34
N THR A 4 26.02 29.94 8.68
CA THR A 4 26.35 29.10 7.53
C THR A 4 26.28 27.61 7.86
N GLN A 5 26.85 27.20 9.01
CA GLN A 5 26.77 25.81 9.48
C GLN A 5 25.34 25.37 9.78
N ALA A 6 24.53 26.23 10.41
CA ALA A 6 23.12 25.92 10.69
C ALA A 6 22.31 25.72 9.40
N VAL A 7 22.54 26.54 8.37
CA VAL A 7 21.89 26.40 7.06
C VAL A 7 22.24 25.08 6.39
N PHE A 8 23.52 24.68 6.38
CA PHE A 8 23.93 23.39 5.82
C PHE A 8 23.29 22.20 6.55
N ILE A 9 23.19 22.25 7.88
CA ILE A 9 22.55 21.19 8.67
C ILE A 9 21.06 21.09 8.33
N ILE A 10 20.36 22.22 8.22
CA ILE A 10 18.93 22.23 7.85
C ILE A 10 18.72 21.63 6.46
N VAL A 11 19.55 21.99 5.47
CA VAL A 11 19.46 21.45 4.11
C VAL A 11 19.71 19.94 4.06
N LEU A 12 20.66 19.43 4.85
CA LEU A 12 20.91 17.99 4.94
C LEU A 12 19.75 17.24 5.60
N ILE A 13 19.17 17.82 6.65
CA ILE A 13 18.00 17.25 7.34
C ILE A 13 16.80 17.23 6.41
N THR A 14 16.52 18.32 5.69
CA THR A 14 15.40 18.34 4.73
C THR A 14 15.61 17.30 3.64
N PHE A 15 16.79 17.23 3.03
CA PHE A 15 17.09 16.24 1.99
C PHE A 15 16.96 14.79 2.51
N ALA A 16 17.39 14.53 3.74
CA ALA A 16 17.22 13.23 4.39
C ALA A 16 15.75 12.90 4.68
N LEU A 17 14.92 13.88 5.06
CA LEU A 17 13.48 13.68 5.24
C LEU A 17 12.75 13.43 3.92
N PHE A 18 13.18 14.08 2.83
CA PHE A 18 12.61 13.87 1.49
C PHE A 18 13.07 12.55 0.85
N GLY A 19 14.30 12.09 1.12
CA GLY A 19 14.89 10.89 0.54
C GLY A 19 14.34 9.54 1.04
N VAL A 20 13.35 9.56 1.94
CA VAL A 20 12.70 8.35 2.49
C VAL A 20 11.31 8.11 1.87
N TYR A 21 10.83 9.01 1.01
CA TYR A 21 9.57 8.84 0.31
C TYR A 21 9.76 7.89 -0.89
N SER A 22 9.88 6.59 -0.62
CA SER A 22 9.75 5.58 -1.67
C SER A 22 8.28 5.25 -1.86
N GLU A 23 7.74 5.49 -3.06
CA GLU A 23 6.44 4.98 -3.53
C GLU A 23 6.55 3.45 -3.81
N GLU A 24 7.30 2.72 -3.01
CA GLU A 24 7.38 1.27 -3.08
C GLU A 24 6.11 0.67 -2.48
N CYS A 25 5.60 -0.37 -3.11
CA CYS A 25 4.43 -1.07 -2.61
C CYS A 25 4.67 -1.59 -1.19
N GLY A 26 3.59 -1.68 -0.43
CA GLY A 26 3.62 -2.14 0.95
C GLY A 26 4.02 -3.61 1.10
N PRO A 27 4.10 -4.10 2.34
CA PRO A 27 4.35 -5.51 2.60
C PRO A 27 3.34 -6.41 1.86
N ASN A 28 3.85 -7.47 1.23
CA ASN A 28 3.06 -8.45 0.47
C ASN A 28 2.33 -7.88 -0.75
N GLU A 29 2.78 -6.74 -1.25
CA GLU A 29 2.27 -6.14 -2.48
C GLU A 29 3.32 -6.19 -3.59
N TYR A 30 2.84 -6.11 -4.83
CA TYR A 30 3.68 -5.91 -6.00
C TYR A 30 3.08 -4.82 -6.88
N TYR A 31 3.95 -4.05 -7.53
CA TYR A 31 3.51 -3.07 -8.51
C TYR A 31 3.13 -3.77 -9.82
N ASN A 32 2.01 -3.37 -10.40
CA ASN A 32 1.58 -3.80 -11.72
C ASN A 32 1.01 -2.61 -12.49
N GLU A 33 1.42 -2.43 -13.74
CA GLU A 33 0.88 -1.38 -14.62
C GLU A 33 -0.56 -1.67 -15.07
N CYS A 34 -0.99 -2.93 -15.01
CA CYS A 34 -2.29 -3.39 -15.44
C CYS A 34 -2.83 -4.46 -14.48
N GLY A 35 -3.28 -4.01 -13.30
CA GLY A 35 -3.98 -4.84 -12.31
C GLY A 35 -5.49 -4.58 -12.26
N PRO A 36 -6.23 -5.36 -11.47
CA PRO A 36 -7.69 -5.19 -11.34
C PRO A 36 -8.05 -3.84 -10.72
N SER A 37 -9.09 -3.15 -11.20
CA SER A 37 -9.49 -1.85 -10.64
C SER A 37 -9.95 -1.91 -9.17
N LYS A 38 -10.32 -3.10 -8.70
CA LYS A 38 -10.66 -3.40 -7.30
C LYS A 38 -10.07 -4.75 -6.92
N GLU A 39 -9.42 -4.83 -5.77
CA GLU A 39 -8.94 -6.11 -5.25
C GLU A 39 -9.99 -6.79 -4.39
N LYS A 40 -9.88 -8.12 -4.26
CA LYS A 40 -10.68 -8.86 -3.29
C LYS A 40 -10.15 -8.59 -1.89
N TYR A 41 -11.07 -8.49 -0.94
CA TYR A 41 -10.80 -8.46 0.49
C TYR A 41 -11.48 -9.65 1.18
N CYS A 42 -11.12 -9.95 2.43
CA CYS A 42 -11.56 -11.14 3.17
C CYS A 42 -13.07 -11.45 3.09
N PHE A 43 -13.91 -10.42 3.08
CA PHE A 43 -15.38 -10.56 3.05
C PHE A 43 -16.02 -9.97 1.79
N ALA A 44 -15.24 -9.77 0.73
CA ALA A 44 -15.76 -9.22 -0.51
C ALA A 44 -16.85 -10.14 -1.09
N PRO A 45 -18.03 -9.60 -1.45
CA PRO A 45 -19.00 -10.39 -2.19
C PRO A 45 -18.37 -10.88 -3.49
N LYS A 46 -18.74 -12.10 -3.93
CA LYS A 46 -18.33 -12.63 -5.24
C LYS A 46 -18.97 -11.78 -6.34
N LYS A 47 -18.35 -10.66 -6.66
CA LYS A 47 -18.70 -9.83 -7.80
C LYS A 47 -17.59 -9.96 -8.83
N GLU A 48 -17.95 -10.23 -10.08
CA GLU A 48 -17.01 -10.11 -11.18
C GLU A 48 -16.59 -8.66 -11.31
N ILE A 49 -15.29 -8.42 -11.27
CA ILE A 49 -14.71 -7.12 -11.56
C ILE A 49 -14.65 -7.02 -13.08
N ILE A 50 -15.65 -6.37 -13.66
CA ILE A 50 -15.64 -5.98 -15.07
C ILE A 50 -15.20 -4.52 -15.10
N GLY A 51 -13.95 -4.28 -15.48
CA GLY A 51 -13.37 -2.94 -15.57
C GLY A 51 -12.03 -2.93 -16.27
N ASN A 52 -11.64 -1.77 -16.81
CA ASN A 52 -10.31 -1.54 -17.36
C ASN A 52 -9.24 -1.74 -16.28
N CYS A 53 -8.09 -2.33 -16.63
CA CYS A 53 -7.00 -2.46 -15.66
C CYS A 53 -6.42 -1.08 -15.28
N VAL A 54 -5.89 -0.98 -14.07
CA VAL A 54 -5.27 0.23 -13.53
C VAL A 54 -3.85 -0.08 -13.06
N ALA A 55 -2.98 0.92 -13.12
CA ALA A 55 -1.65 0.84 -12.54
C ALA A 55 -1.72 1.06 -11.03
N GLY A 56 -0.99 0.27 -10.25
CA GLY A 56 -0.96 0.38 -8.79
C GLY A 56 -0.28 -0.78 -8.09
N CYS A 57 -0.40 -0.79 -6.76
CA CYS A 57 0.07 -1.87 -5.89
C CYS A 57 -1.05 -2.86 -5.61
N PHE A 58 -0.76 -4.14 -5.78
CA PHE A 58 -1.72 -5.24 -5.64
C PHE A 58 -1.19 -6.30 -4.69
N CYS A 59 -2.07 -6.98 -3.96
CA CYS A 59 -1.71 -8.11 -3.12
C CYS A 59 -1.07 -9.22 -3.95
N GLY A 60 0.11 -9.65 -3.50
CA GLY A 60 0.82 -10.78 -4.10
C GLY A 60 0.05 -12.08 -3.98
N GLN A 61 0.53 -13.10 -4.69
CA GLN A 61 -0.06 -14.43 -4.66
C GLN A 61 -0.09 -14.98 -3.22
N GLY A 62 -1.26 -15.50 -2.81
CA GLY A 62 -1.49 -16.03 -1.45
C GLY A 62 -1.92 -14.98 -0.43
N TYR A 63 -1.93 -13.69 -0.79
CA TYR A 63 -2.36 -12.59 0.05
C TYR A 63 -3.70 -12.03 -0.41
N ILE A 64 -4.40 -11.39 0.53
CA ILE A 64 -5.71 -10.76 0.32
C ILE A 64 -5.79 -9.47 1.14
N ARG A 65 -6.53 -8.48 0.64
CA ARG A 65 -6.78 -7.25 1.39
C ARG A 65 -7.58 -7.57 2.66
N LYS A 66 -7.17 -7.03 3.81
CA LYS A 66 -7.94 -7.19 5.05
C LYS A 66 -9.33 -6.57 4.93
N LEU A 67 -9.38 -5.32 4.50
CA LEU A 67 -10.57 -4.55 4.09
C LEU A 67 -10.25 -3.78 2.80
N GLU A 68 -11.25 -3.19 2.15
CA GLU A 68 -11.04 -2.37 0.94
C GLU A 68 -10.06 -1.23 1.24
N GLY A 69 -8.90 -1.25 0.57
CA GLY A 69 -7.84 -0.25 0.75
C GLY A 69 -6.87 -0.47 1.93
N GLU A 70 -7.00 -1.57 2.69
CA GLU A 70 -6.10 -1.91 3.79
C GLU A 70 -4.95 -2.84 3.36
N GLU A 71 -4.06 -3.20 4.30
CA GLU A 71 -2.93 -4.10 4.10
C GLU A 71 -3.28 -5.47 3.50
N CYS A 72 -2.30 -6.06 2.80
CA CYS A 72 -2.36 -7.43 2.30
C CYS A 72 -1.89 -8.41 3.37
N ILE A 73 -2.81 -9.29 3.80
CA ILE A 73 -2.57 -10.34 4.79
C ILE A 73 -2.65 -11.72 4.15
N SER A 74 -2.07 -12.75 4.79
CA SER A 74 -2.31 -14.13 4.34
C SER A 74 -3.79 -14.44 4.44
N LEU A 75 -4.32 -15.22 3.49
CA LEU A 75 -5.69 -15.74 3.52
C LEU A 75 -6.04 -16.41 4.86
N ASP A 76 -5.07 -17.09 5.48
CA ASP A 76 -5.23 -17.77 6.78
C ASP A 76 -5.43 -16.81 7.96
N TYR A 77 -5.08 -15.53 7.80
CA TYR A 77 -5.24 -14.49 8.81
C TYR A 77 -6.46 -13.61 8.59
N CYS A 78 -7.34 -13.96 7.64
CA CYS A 78 -8.61 -13.24 7.53
C CYS A 78 -9.35 -13.29 8.88
N PRO A 79 -9.79 -12.13 9.40
CA PRO A 79 -10.50 -12.11 10.66
C PRO A 79 -11.77 -12.97 10.56
N PRO A 80 -12.29 -13.49 11.69
CA PRO A 80 -13.63 -14.02 11.69
C PRO A 80 -14.59 -12.92 11.23
N PHE A 81 -15.66 -13.29 10.52
CA PHE A 81 -16.71 -12.35 10.16
C PHE A 81 -17.33 -11.79 11.44
N LEU A 82 -16.87 -10.62 11.86
CA LEU A 82 -17.54 -9.86 12.90
C LEU A 82 -18.59 -9.03 12.17
N PRO A 83 -19.90 -9.27 12.40
CA PRO A 83 -20.90 -8.33 11.92
C PRO A 83 -20.53 -6.97 12.51
N MET A 84 -20.25 -6.00 11.65
CA MET A 84 -20.13 -4.62 12.08
C MET A 84 -21.51 -4.22 12.61
N GLU A 85 -21.62 -4.13 13.94
CA GLU A 85 -22.77 -3.52 14.63
C GLU A 85 -22.92 -2.05 14.24
#